data_AF-V4UR16-F1
#
_entry.id   AF-V4UR16-F1
#
_cell.length_a   1.000
_cell.length_b   1.000
_cell.length_c   1.000
_cell.angle_alpha   90.00
_cell.angle_beta   90.00
_cell.angle_gamma   90.00
#
_symmetry.space_group_name_H-M   'P 1'
#
loop_
_entity.id
_entity.type
_entity.pdbx_description
1 polymer ?
#
loop_
_entity_poly.entity_id
_entity_poly.type
_entity_poly.pdbx_seq_one_letter_code
_entity_poly.pdbx_strand_id
1 'polypeptide(L)'
;MSKRARLELDTKQDEILVDWISRLPDEILVNIISRLAVREAARTSVLSSRWKYLWTFTTCLNFSALKMLWNVKKDPATLEEERYNYINWVNDVLDSHMGLCINEFRLCFELRNSHGSFITHWIFTALAKKVQKLELNLHPVGGGFWPPLELYAFPPECLKLFRSPRTLSNIKSLRSLCLDAVNVSGEVLEFFIYSCPLLARLRVVFSLDLLSLKVVGSSVKLKYLDICYCYFMEEVEISAPSVRSFKYYGPEIKLRMENVPQLLDISIGGGYGVRMKHAISPIMSYFHQLETLELGFVLNAENMQFPQCELPKLRHLTFNVLAFSSKSLLGLSCMMEASTFLQKFTLKLQTVYVGSEIVSERKFRDCLHQHLKVVELIGFVGLPIELELAFYLLKSATTLEKMIVDPTPPAVLGTPWEFENYKKKQAARSCAKELEPKIPKGVELVIL
;
A
#
# COMPACT_ATOMS: atom_id res chain seq x y z
N MET A 1 15.76 24.46 -73.66
CA MET A 1 15.68 23.56 -72.48
C MET A 1 14.77 24.23 -71.46
N SER A 2 13.63 23.59 -71.20
CA SER A 2 12.37 24.22 -70.81
C SER A 2 12.21 24.38 -69.28
N LYS A 3 11.43 25.39 -68.89
CA LYS A 3 10.84 25.68 -67.56
C LYS A 3 10.06 24.50 -66.92
N ARG A 4 10.12 23.30 -67.49
CA ARG A 4 9.44 22.07 -67.03
C ARG A 4 10.22 21.23 -66.01
N ALA A 5 11.53 21.48 -65.80
CA ALA A 5 12.33 20.69 -64.85
C ALA A 5 12.41 21.28 -63.42
N ARG A 6 11.73 22.41 -63.14
CA ARG A 6 11.62 22.99 -61.79
C ARG A 6 10.25 22.80 -61.14
N LEU A 7 9.35 22.05 -61.79
CA LEU A 7 7.98 21.80 -61.32
C LEU A 7 7.76 20.34 -60.86
N GLU A 8 8.80 19.51 -60.82
CA GLU A 8 8.69 18.08 -60.43
C GLU A 8 9.47 17.73 -59.16
N LEU A 9 9.84 18.72 -58.34
CA LEU A 9 10.47 18.50 -57.02
C LEU A 9 9.74 19.19 -55.87
N ASP A 10 8.52 19.69 -56.10
CA ASP A 10 7.70 20.34 -55.06
C ASP A 10 6.45 19.54 -54.67
N THR A 11 6.32 18.29 -55.12
CA THR A 11 5.46 17.30 -54.48
C THR A 11 6.27 16.50 -53.47
N LYS A 12 6.91 17.19 -52.53
CA LYS A 12 7.14 16.56 -51.23
C LYS A 12 5.75 16.41 -50.64
N GLN A 13 5.34 15.15 -50.48
CA GLN A 13 4.19 14.77 -49.69
C GLN A 13 4.27 15.47 -48.34
N ASP A 14 3.52 16.57 -48.19
CA ASP A 14 2.89 16.86 -46.91
C ASP A 14 1.90 15.72 -46.69
N GLU A 15 2.40 14.58 -46.17
CA GLU A 15 1.57 13.70 -45.37
C GLU A 15 1.06 14.58 -44.24
N ILE A 16 -0.13 15.15 -44.44
CA ILE A 16 -0.91 15.75 -43.38
C ILE A 16 -1.05 14.62 -42.36
N LEU A 17 -0.22 14.66 -41.31
CA LEU A 17 -0.38 13.83 -40.13
C LEU A 17 -1.76 14.19 -39.59
N VAL A 18 -2.76 13.41 -40.00
CA VAL A 18 -4.15 13.60 -39.58
C VAL A 18 -4.11 13.63 -38.06
N ASP A 19 -4.63 14.68 -37.44
CA ASP A 19 -4.71 14.74 -35.98
C ASP A 19 -5.95 13.96 -35.54
N TRP A 20 -5.78 12.65 -35.33
CA TRP A 20 -6.85 11.75 -34.89
C TRP A 20 -7.35 12.10 -33.49
N ILE A 21 -6.49 12.68 -32.64
CA ILE A 21 -6.83 13.06 -31.27
C ILE A 21 -7.79 14.26 -31.29
N SER A 22 -7.52 15.29 -32.10
CA SER A 22 -8.42 16.43 -32.25
C SER A 22 -9.77 16.07 -32.89
N ARG A 23 -9.93 14.87 -33.47
CA ARG A 23 -11.21 14.38 -34.00
C ARG A 23 -12.08 13.64 -32.96
N LEU A 24 -11.51 13.27 -31.81
CA LEU A 24 -12.27 12.60 -30.76
C LEU A 24 -13.30 13.54 -30.13
N PRO A 25 -14.47 13.06 -29.66
CA PRO A 25 -15.41 13.84 -28.86
C PRO A 25 -14.81 14.30 -27.52
N ASP A 26 -15.33 15.39 -26.95
CA ASP A 26 -14.83 15.96 -25.69
C ASP A 26 -14.90 14.94 -24.54
N GLU A 27 -15.94 14.10 -24.51
CA GLU A 27 -16.11 13.07 -23.47
C GLU A 27 -14.96 12.06 -23.48
N ILE A 28 -14.46 11.71 -24.67
CA ILE A 28 -13.34 10.79 -24.83
C ILE A 28 -12.03 11.49 -24.43
N LEU A 29 -11.85 12.75 -24.83
CA LEU A 29 -10.70 13.55 -24.43
C LEU A 29 -10.63 13.71 -22.91
N VAL A 30 -11.75 14.03 -22.26
CA VAL A 30 -11.89 14.11 -20.80
C VAL A 30 -11.56 12.76 -20.15
N ASN A 31 -12.01 11.63 -20.72
CA ASN A 31 -11.66 10.30 -20.21
C ASN A 31 -10.15 10.03 -20.29
N ILE A 32 -9.51 10.42 -21.39
CA ILE A 32 -8.06 10.27 -21.58
C ILE A 32 -7.30 11.08 -20.53
N ILE A 33 -7.58 12.39 -20.42
CA ILE A 33 -6.87 13.26 -19.48
C ILE A 33 -7.23 12.98 -18.01
N SER A 34 -8.40 12.38 -17.73
CA SER A 34 -8.75 11.90 -16.37
C SER A 34 -7.85 10.77 -15.88
N ARG A 35 -6.96 10.21 -16.71
CA ARG A 35 -5.96 9.22 -16.29
C ARG A 35 -4.65 9.86 -15.85
N LEU A 36 -4.51 11.17 -16.04
CA LEU A 36 -3.33 11.95 -15.66
C LEU A 36 -3.52 12.57 -14.27
N ALA A 37 -2.43 13.00 -13.64
CA ALA A 37 -2.55 13.85 -12.45
C ALA A 37 -3.19 15.19 -12.82
N VAL A 38 -3.86 15.87 -11.88
CA VAL A 38 -4.58 17.13 -12.16
C VAL A 38 -3.68 18.17 -12.83
N ARG A 39 -2.42 18.28 -12.38
CA ARG A 39 -1.44 19.20 -12.97
C ARG A 39 -1.11 18.87 -14.43
N GLU A 40 -1.01 17.59 -14.74
CA GLU A 40 -0.71 17.10 -16.09
C GLU A 40 -1.93 17.28 -17.00
N ALA A 41 -3.13 16.98 -16.50
CA ALA A 41 -4.38 17.26 -17.21
C ALA A 41 -4.53 18.76 -17.49
N ALA A 42 -4.30 19.62 -16.51
CA ALA A 42 -4.35 21.07 -16.69
C ALA A 42 -3.30 21.58 -17.68
N ARG A 43 -2.10 20.97 -17.75
CA ARG A 43 -1.08 21.32 -18.75
C ARG A 43 -1.53 21.07 -20.19
N THR A 44 -2.48 20.17 -20.43
CA THR A 44 -3.03 19.96 -21.78
C THR A 44 -3.81 21.16 -22.31
N SER A 45 -4.17 22.12 -21.44
CA SER A 45 -4.87 23.36 -21.81
C SER A 45 -4.13 24.21 -22.84
N VAL A 46 -2.80 24.04 -22.99
CA VAL A 46 -1.98 24.78 -23.96
C VAL A 46 -2.02 24.19 -25.37
N LEU A 47 -2.60 22.99 -25.55
CA LEU A 47 -2.60 22.29 -26.84
C LEU A 47 -3.48 23.01 -27.88
N SER A 48 -4.65 23.50 -27.47
CA SER A 48 -5.50 24.38 -28.29
C SER A 48 -6.62 24.98 -27.45
N SER A 49 -7.39 25.92 -28.03
CA SER A 49 -8.55 26.54 -27.39
C SER A 49 -9.59 25.53 -26.89
N ARG A 50 -9.77 24.42 -27.61
CA ARG A 50 -10.68 23.33 -27.23
C ARG A 50 -10.26 22.64 -25.94
N TRP A 51 -8.95 22.48 -25.71
CA TRP A 51 -8.40 21.77 -24.56
C TRP A 51 -8.35 22.62 -23.29
N LYS A 52 -8.49 23.95 -23.43
CA LYS A 52 -8.32 24.92 -22.35
C LYS A 52 -9.08 24.57 -21.07
N TYR A 53 -10.29 24.05 -21.21
CA TYR A 53 -11.19 23.75 -20.09
C TYR A 53 -11.55 22.26 -19.96
N LEU A 54 -11.04 21.35 -20.79
CA LEU A 54 -11.42 19.93 -20.69
C LEU A 54 -11.06 19.33 -19.33
N TRP A 55 -9.93 19.76 -18.77
CA TRP A 55 -9.46 19.27 -17.47
C TRP A 55 -10.44 19.58 -16.33
N THR A 56 -11.31 20.59 -16.44
CA THR A 56 -12.28 20.93 -15.38
C THR A 56 -13.42 19.91 -15.25
N PHE A 57 -13.52 18.97 -16.20
CA PHE A 57 -14.51 17.90 -16.21
C PHE A 57 -13.91 16.53 -15.85
N THR A 58 -12.64 16.48 -15.45
CA THR A 58 -11.97 15.21 -15.12
C THR A 58 -12.59 14.54 -13.91
N THR A 59 -12.83 13.24 -14.00
CA THR A 59 -13.43 12.49 -12.89
C THR A 59 -12.41 11.99 -11.85
N CYS A 60 -11.12 12.12 -12.11
CA CYS A 60 -10.06 11.72 -11.18
C CYS A 60 -9.28 12.96 -10.75
N LEU A 61 -9.49 13.38 -9.51
CA LEU A 61 -8.78 14.50 -8.91
C LEU A 61 -7.70 13.96 -7.98
N ASN A 62 -6.50 13.80 -8.54
CA ASN A 62 -5.31 13.39 -7.81
C ASN A 62 -4.46 14.62 -7.45
N PHE A 63 -4.49 14.98 -6.17
CA PHE A 63 -3.74 16.06 -5.55
C PHE A 63 -2.44 15.59 -4.90
N SER A 64 -1.81 14.50 -5.37
CA SER A 64 -0.53 14.08 -4.81
C SER A 64 0.58 15.08 -5.13
N ALA A 65 1.14 15.67 -4.09
CA ALA A 65 2.20 16.68 -4.18
C ALA A 65 3.46 16.26 -3.42
N LEU A 66 3.61 14.96 -3.12
CA LEU A 66 4.80 14.42 -2.45
C LEU A 66 6.09 14.85 -3.15
N LYS A 67 6.12 14.80 -4.48
CA LYS A 67 7.27 15.21 -5.32
C LYS A 67 7.75 16.65 -5.07
N MET A 68 6.84 17.56 -4.71
CA MET A 68 7.16 18.99 -4.53
C MET A 68 7.87 19.25 -3.19
N LEU A 69 7.49 18.52 -2.14
CA LEU A 69 8.04 18.71 -0.80
C LEU A 69 9.45 18.11 -0.63
N TRP A 70 9.94 17.29 -1.57
CA TRP A 70 11.28 16.70 -1.50
C TRP A 70 12.42 17.71 -1.65
N ASN A 71 12.14 18.86 -2.28
CA ASN A 71 13.13 19.92 -2.50
C ASN A 71 13.10 21.02 -1.43
N VAL A 72 12.15 20.94 -0.49
CA VAL A 72 11.98 21.94 0.56
C VAL A 72 13.05 21.71 1.60
N LYS A 73 13.99 22.67 1.73
CA LYS A 73 14.94 22.71 2.85
C LYS A 73 14.11 22.66 4.14
N LYS A 74 14.50 21.81 5.10
CA LYS A 74 13.80 21.54 6.37
C LYS A 74 13.76 22.75 7.32
N ASP A 75 13.29 23.90 6.86
CA ASP A 75 12.91 25.03 7.68
C ASP A 75 11.38 24.99 7.90
N PRO A 76 10.90 25.03 9.15
CA PRO A 76 9.47 24.96 9.45
C PRO A 76 8.60 26.03 8.79
N ALA A 77 9.12 27.25 8.60
CA ALA A 77 8.36 28.34 8.00
C ALA A 77 8.14 28.11 6.50
N THR A 78 9.17 27.65 5.79
CA THR A 78 9.08 27.28 4.37
C THR A 78 8.06 26.15 4.16
N LEU A 79 7.99 25.18 5.07
CA LEU A 79 7.02 24.09 4.97
C LEU A 79 5.57 24.56 5.18
N GLU A 80 5.35 25.53 6.08
CA GLU A 80 4.01 26.11 6.29
C GLU A 80 3.54 26.91 5.06
N GLU A 81 4.42 27.69 4.44
CA GLU A 81 4.14 28.38 3.18
C GLU A 81 3.70 27.39 2.08
N GLU A 82 4.41 26.26 1.97
CA GLU A 82 4.06 25.20 1.03
C GLU A 82 2.71 24.53 1.34
N ARG A 83 2.31 24.43 2.61
CA ARG A 83 0.95 23.97 2.98
C ARG A 83 -0.12 24.93 2.46
N TYR A 84 0.06 26.23 2.60
CA TYR A 84 -0.88 27.21 2.07
C TYR A 84 -0.88 27.26 0.54
N ASN A 85 0.29 27.16 -0.11
CA ASN A 85 0.40 27.03 -1.57
C ASN A 85 -0.37 25.80 -2.07
N TYR A 86 -0.25 24.68 -1.36
CA TYR A 86 -1.00 23.46 -1.65
C TYR A 86 -2.51 23.66 -1.45
N ILE A 87 -2.93 24.27 -0.34
CA ILE A 87 -4.35 24.56 -0.04
C ILE A 87 -4.97 25.43 -1.12
N ASN A 88 -4.30 26.54 -1.48
CA ASN A 88 -4.78 27.44 -2.52
C ASN A 88 -4.91 26.72 -3.86
N TRP A 89 -3.92 25.90 -4.22
CA TRP A 89 -3.99 25.09 -5.43
C TRP A 89 -5.17 24.10 -5.44
N VAL A 90 -5.43 23.41 -4.32
CA VAL A 90 -6.58 22.48 -4.23
C VAL A 90 -7.89 23.26 -4.34
N ASN A 91 -8.02 24.41 -3.68
CA ASN A 91 -9.19 25.28 -3.76
C ASN A 91 -9.43 25.75 -5.20
N ASP A 92 -8.42 26.31 -5.86
CA ASP A 92 -8.53 26.81 -7.25
C ASP A 92 -9.01 25.72 -8.22
N VAL A 93 -8.51 24.49 -8.05
CA VAL A 93 -8.95 23.34 -8.86
C VAL A 93 -10.40 22.98 -8.58
N LEU A 94 -10.81 22.94 -7.30
CA LEU A 94 -12.18 22.58 -6.93
C LEU A 94 -13.20 23.64 -7.34
N ASP A 95 -12.85 24.91 -7.21
CA ASP A 95 -13.67 26.04 -7.65
C ASP A 95 -13.83 26.05 -9.17
N SER A 96 -12.78 25.64 -9.90
CA SER A 96 -12.82 25.49 -11.36
C SER A 96 -13.53 24.22 -11.82
N HIS A 97 -13.81 23.25 -10.94
CA HIS A 97 -14.26 21.92 -11.34
C HIS A 97 -15.77 21.88 -11.67
N MET A 98 -16.05 21.83 -12.97
CA MET A 98 -17.40 21.83 -13.55
C MET A 98 -18.03 20.43 -13.66
N GLY A 99 -17.27 19.36 -13.45
CA GLY A 99 -17.80 17.99 -13.51
C GLY A 99 -18.89 17.71 -12.47
N LEU A 100 -19.94 16.97 -12.86
CA LEU A 100 -21.06 16.58 -11.98
C LEU A 100 -20.71 15.49 -10.98
N CYS A 101 -19.68 14.69 -11.29
CA CYS A 101 -19.21 13.63 -10.43
C CYS A 101 -17.68 13.60 -10.35
N ILE A 102 -17.18 13.08 -9.23
CA ILE A 102 -15.78 12.71 -9.05
C ILE A 102 -15.78 11.19 -8.85
N ASN A 103 -14.98 10.45 -9.58
CA ASN A 103 -14.79 9.01 -9.37
C ASN A 103 -13.73 8.77 -8.30
N GLU A 104 -12.61 9.49 -8.39
CA GLU A 104 -11.48 9.36 -7.47
C GLU A 104 -11.06 10.74 -6.96
N PHE A 105 -11.04 10.89 -5.64
CA PHE A 105 -10.53 12.07 -4.96
C PHE A 105 -9.38 11.63 -4.07
N ARG A 106 -8.16 12.04 -4.42
CA ARG A 106 -6.94 11.66 -3.72
C ARG A 106 -6.22 12.91 -3.25
N LEU A 107 -6.08 13.05 -1.93
CA LEU A 107 -5.33 14.10 -1.28
C LEU A 107 -4.08 13.49 -0.66
N CYS A 108 -2.88 13.95 -1.04
CA CYS A 108 -1.65 13.38 -0.52
C CYS A 108 -0.59 14.48 -0.31
N PHE A 109 -0.58 14.99 0.92
CA PHE A 109 0.27 16.10 1.37
C PHE A 109 0.22 16.22 2.90
N GLU A 110 1.33 16.64 3.52
CA GLU A 110 1.39 16.85 4.97
C GLU A 110 0.53 18.04 5.39
N LEU A 111 -0.66 17.78 5.94
CA LEU A 111 -1.53 18.77 6.56
C LEU A 111 -1.83 18.39 8.00
N ARG A 112 -2.11 19.42 8.80
CA ARG A 112 -2.36 19.32 10.25
C ARG A 112 -3.78 19.67 10.61
N ASN A 113 -4.17 19.38 11.85
CA ASN A 113 -5.48 19.75 12.39
C ASN A 113 -5.80 21.25 12.27
N SER A 114 -4.78 22.13 12.30
CA SER A 114 -4.94 23.57 12.06
C SER A 114 -5.56 23.90 10.69
N HIS A 115 -5.41 23.02 9.70
CA HIS A 115 -5.97 23.12 8.36
C HIS A 115 -7.31 22.38 8.22
N GLY A 116 -7.88 21.91 9.34
CA GLY A 116 -9.02 20.99 9.35
C GLY A 116 -10.27 21.54 8.67
N SER A 117 -10.49 22.85 8.66
CA SER A 117 -11.61 23.48 7.94
C SER A 117 -11.53 23.23 6.43
N PHE A 118 -10.35 23.38 5.82
CA PHE A 118 -10.11 23.11 4.40
C PHE A 118 -10.28 21.63 4.07
N ILE A 119 -9.67 20.75 4.86
CA ILE A 119 -9.76 19.29 4.68
C ILE A 119 -11.21 18.84 4.75
N THR A 120 -11.95 19.31 5.76
CA THR A 120 -13.38 19.01 5.93
C THR A 120 -14.17 19.48 4.71
N HIS A 121 -13.96 20.72 4.26
CA HIS A 121 -14.63 21.28 3.09
C HIS A 121 -14.38 20.45 1.83
N TRP A 122 -13.14 20.02 1.59
CA TRP A 122 -12.78 19.19 0.44
C TRP A 122 -13.45 17.82 0.48
N ILE A 123 -13.49 17.18 1.66
CA ILE A 123 -14.19 15.90 1.84
C ILE A 123 -15.68 16.06 1.50
N PHE A 124 -16.36 17.06 2.06
CA PHE A 124 -17.79 17.28 1.77
C PHE A 124 -18.05 17.64 0.31
N THR A 125 -17.13 18.35 -0.35
CA THR A 125 -17.20 18.64 -1.79
C THR A 125 -17.09 17.36 -2.61
N ALA A 126 -16.14 16.48 -2.29
CA ALA A 126 -15.99 15.19 -2.94
C ALA A 126 -17.22 14.29 -2.73
N LEU A 127 -17.72 14.23 -1.49
CA LEU A 127 -18.95 13.49 -1.18
C LEU A 127 -20.13 14.07 -1.95
N ALA A 128 -20.31 15.40 -2.01
CA ALA A 128 -21.38 16.04 -2.77
C ALA A 128 -21.36 15.68 -4.27
N LYS A 129 -20.17 15.48 -4.84
CA LYS A 129 -19.95 15.00 -6.21
C LYS A 129 -19.89 13.46 -6.32
N LYS A 130 -20.47 12.73 -5.35
CA LYS A 130 -20.66 11.27 -5.39
C LYS A 130 -19.37 10.48 -5.61
N VAL A 131 -18.34 10.82 -4.84
CA VAL A 131 -17.04 10.17 -4.92
C VAL A 131 -17.10 8.65 -4.68
N GLN A 132 -16.46 7.89 -5.58
CA GLN A 132 -16.39 6.43 -5.45
C GLN A 132 -15.13 5.98 -4.69
N LYS A 133 -14.01 6.70 -4.83
CA LYS A 133 -12.78 6.44 -4.08
C LYS A 133 -12.30 7.71 -3.40
N LEU A 134 -12.27 7.71 -2.08
CA LEU A 134 -11.74 8.80 -1.28
C LEU A 134 -10.45 8.33 -0.59
N GLU A 135 -9.34 8.97 -0.92
CA GLU A 135 -8.04 8.73 -0.30
C GLU A 135 -7.52 10.04 0.31
N LEU A 136 -7.30 10.01 1.62
CA LEU A 136 -6.65 11.08 2.37
C LEU A 136 -5.35 10.51 2.94
N ASN A 137 -4.22 11.05 2.52
CA ASN A 137 -2.92 10.77 3.09
C ASN A 137 -2.29 12.07 3.56
N LEU A 138 -2.31 12.26 4.88
CA LEU A 138 -1.79 13.46 5.54
C LEU A 138 -0.45 13.21 6.24
N HIS A 139 0.21 12.09 5.92
CA HIS A 139 1.44 11.69 6.58
C HIS A 139 2.55 12.73 6.35
N PRO A 140 3.38 13.03 7.38
CA PRO A 140 4.46 13.98 7.24
C PRO A 140 5.53 13.53 6.26
N VAL A 141 6.14 14.51 5.63
CA VAL A 141 7.23 14.31 4.66
C VAL A 141 8.47 13.86 5.40
N GLY A 142 9.07 12.75 4.95
CA GLY A 142 10.30 12.22 5.55
C GLY A 142 10.13 10.93 6.35
N GLY A 143 8.92 10.33 6.36
CA GLY A 143 8.75 8.91 6.70
C GLY A 143 9.16 8.51 8.12
N GLY A 144 9.01 9.39 9.10
CA GLY A 144 9.16 9.01 10.50
C GLY A 144 8.07 8.01 10.90
N PHE A 145 8.43 6.95 11.63
CA PHE A 145 7.50 5.95 12.20
C PHE A 145 6.61 6.50 13.33
N TRP A 146 6.53 7.82 13.48
CA TRP A 146 5.81 8.48 14.58
C TRP A 146 4.71 9.36 14.00
N PRO A 147 3.47 9.21 14.49
CA PRO A 147 2.38 10.05 14.05
C PRO A 147 2.68 11.52 14.42
N PRO A 148 2.38 12.49 13.54
CA PRO A 148 2.35 13.90 13.91
C PRO A 148 1.52 14.12 15.18
N LEU A 149 1.96 15.02 16.05
CA LEU A 149 1.22 15.37 17.27
C LEU A 149 -0.13 16.08 16.97
N GLU A 150 -0.35 16.55 15.74
CA GLU A 150 -1.52 17.36 15.35
C GLU A 150 -2.26 16.77 14.13
N LEU A 151 -2.62 15.48 14.21
CA LEU A 151 -3.41 14.83 13.16
C LEU A 151 -4.78 15.50 13.00
N TYR A 152 -5.24 15.64 11.76
CA TYR A 152 -6.60 16.07 11.48
C TYR A 152 -7.60 15.07 12.06
N ALA A 153 -8.51 15.56 12.89
CA ALA A 153 -9.67 14.82 13.37
C ALA A 153 -10.94 15.42 12.76
N PHE A 154 -11.93 14.58 12.46
CA PHE A 154 -13.23 15.10 12.05
C PHE A 154 -13.84 15.95 13.18
N PRO A 155 -14.22 17.21 12.91
CA PRO A 155 -15.00 17.99 13.87
C PRO A 155 -16.25 17.21 14.30
N PRO A 156 -16.66 17.25 15.58
CA PRO A 156 -17.83 16.52 16.08
C PRO A 156 -19.12 16.79 15.29
N GLU A 157 -19.24 17.99 14.72
CA GLU A 157 -20.35 18.43 13.88
C GLU A 157 -20.44 17.63 12.56
N CYS A 158 -19.33 17.09 12.08
CA CYS A 158 -19.28 16.32 10.83
C CYS A 158 -20.16 15.07 10.90
N LEU A 159 -20.22 14.39 12.05
CA LEU A 159 -21.13 13.24 12.23
C LEU A 159 -22.60 13.62 12.02
N LYS A 160 -23.01 14.83 12.44
CA LYS A 160 -24.36 15.35 12.18
C LYS A 160 -24.57 15.63 10.69
N LEU A 161 -23.56 16.22 10.02
CA LEU A 161 -23.60 16.51 8.59
C LEU A 161 -23.61 15.25 7.72
N PHE A 162 -22.85 14.22 8.11
CA PHE A 162 -22.85 12.91 7.46
C PHE A 162 -24.21 12.24 7.51
N ARG A 163 -24.90 12.36 8.66
CA ARG A 163 -26.25 11.85 8.87
C ARG A 163 -27.35 12.68 8.18
N SER A 164 -27.02 13.80 7.53
CA SER A 164 -28.02 14.56 6.79
C SER A 164 -28.53 13.78 5.56
N PRO A 165 -29.82 13.88 5.20
CA PRO A 165 -30.39 13.11 4.08
C PRO A 165 -29.65 13.32 2.74
N ARG A 166 -29.19 14.55 2.48
CA ARG A 166 -28.43 14.88 1.27
C ARG A 166 -27.09 14.14 1.23
N THR A 167 -26.30 14.24 2.29
CA THR A 167 -25.00 13.56 2.38
C THR A 167 -25.17 12.04 2.34
N LEU A 168 -26.15 11.50 3.08
CA LEU A 168 -26.50 10.07 3.06
C LEU A 168 -26.83 9.58 1.65
N SER A 169 -27.50 10.38 0.81
CA SER A 169 -27.77 10.00 -0.57
C SER A 169 -26.50 9.95 -1.44
N ASN A 170 -25.55 10.84 -1.16
CA ASN A 170 -24.35 11.00 -1.97
C ASN A 170 -23.25 9.99 -1.61
N ILE A 171 -23.09 9.65 -0.32
CA ILE A 171 -22.07 8.69 0.14
C ILE A 171 -22.33 7.25 -0.33
N LYS A 172 -23.54 6.94 -0.81
CA LYS A 172 -23.90 5.59 -1.30
C LYS A 172 -23.07 5.14 -2.50
N SER A 173 -22.42 6.08 -3.19
CA SER A 173 -21.51 5.82 -4.31
C SER A 173 -20.11 5.35 -3.87
N LEU A 174 -19.76 5.52 -2.59
CA LEU A 174 -18.43 5.24 -2.07
C LEU A 174 -18.13 3.73 -2.10
N ARG A 175 -16.99 3.38 -2.71
CA ARG A 175 -16.48 2.00 -2.89
C ARG A 175 -15.16 1.76 -2.18
N SER A 176 -14.36 2.81 -2.01
CA SER A 176 -13.05 2.74 -1.37
C SER A 176 -12.85 3.96 -0.48
N LEU A 177 -12.50 3.71 0.78
CA LEU A 177 -12.11 4.74 1.74
C LEU A 177 -10.72 4.42 2.26
N CYS A 178 -9.77 5.33 2.07
CA CYS A 178 -8.41 5.23 2.58
C CYS A 178 -8.10 6.49 3.40
N LEU A 179 -7.77 6.28 4.67
CA LEU A 179 -7.46 7.33 5.64
C LEU A 179 -6.09 7.03 6.24
N ASP A 180 -5.10 7.85 5.91
CA ASP A 180 -3.72 7.71 6.37
C ASP A 180 -3.30 9.00 7.07
N ALA A 181 -2.88 8.88 8.33
CA ALA A 181 -2.64 10.00 9.24
C ALA A 181 -3.89 10.88 9.42
N VAL A 182 -5.05 10.25 9.60
CA VAL A 182 -6.33 10.92 9.91
C VAL A 182 -6.94 10.29 11.15
N ASN A 183 -7.29 11.12 12.12
CA ASN A 183 -7.83 10.67 13.39
C ASN A 183 -9.32 10.34 13.26
N VAL A 184 -9.67 9.07 13.43
CA VAL A 184 -11.03 8.56 13.31
C VAL A 184 -11.35 7.58 14.43
N SER A 185 -12.55 7.72 15.00
CA SER A 185 -13.11 6.77 15.96
C SER A 185 -13.82 5.61 15.24
N GLY A 186 -14.09 4.53 16.00
CA GLY A 186 -14.90 3.41 15.54
C GLY A 186 -16.29 3.85 15.03
N GLU A 187 -16.93 4.80 15.72
CA GLU A 187 -18.26 5.32 15.33
C GLU A 187 -18.27 5.91 13.91
N VAL A 188 -17.23 6.68 13.57
CA VAL A 188 -17.11 7.30 12.23
C VAL A 188 -16.95 6.21 11.16
N LEU A 189 -16.09 5.21 11.41
CA LEU A 189 -15.85 4.13 10.46
C LEU A 189 -17.08 3.23 10.29
N GLU A 190 -17.72 2.86 11.39
CA GLU A 190 -18.97 2.10 11.41
C GLU A 190 -20.07 2.83 10.64
N PHE A 191 -20.18 4.15 10.80
CA PHE A 191 -21.09 4.96 10.00
C PHE A 191 -20.86 4.75 8.49
N PHE A 192 -19.61 4.80 8.01
CA PHE A 192 -19.32 4.56 6.59
C PHE A 192 -19.61 3.12 6.18
N ILE A 193 -19.25 2.14 7.00
CA ILE A 193 -19.49 0.71 6.74
C ILE A 193 -20.97 0.42 6.55
N TYR A 194 -21.82 0.96 7.42
CA TYR A 194 -23.26 0.67 7.40
C TYR A 194 -24.06 1.61 6.47
N SER A 195 -23.57 2.83 6.21
CA SER A 195 -24.27 3.80 5.36
C SER A 195 -23.87 3.72 3.88
N CYS A 196 -22.75 3.08 3.55
CA CYS A 196 -22.24 2.96 2.18
C CYS A 196 -22.40 1.53 1.64
N PRO A 197 -23.50 1.20 0.92
CA PRO A 197 -23.79 -0.17 0.48
C PRO A 197 -22.81 -0.72 -0.55
N LEU A 198 -21.99 0.12 -1.19
CA LEU A 198 -21.01 -0.26 -2.20
C LEU A 198 -19.57 -0.29 -1.68
N LEU A 199 -19.35 0.02 -0.39
CA LEU A 199 -18.02 0.10 0.21
C LEU A 199 -17.38 -1.28 0.24
N ALA A 200 -16.35 -1.46 -0.59
CA ALA A 200 -15.64 -2.72 -0.75
C ALA A 200 -14.25 -2.68 -0.10
N ARG A 201 -13.65 -1.49 0.05
CA ARG A 201 -12.30 -1.31 0.64
C ARG A 201 -12.33 -0.25 1.73
N LEU A 202 -11.82 -0.59 2.90
CA LEU A 202 -11.57 0.34 4.00
C LEU A 202 -10.13 0.16 4.45
N ARG A 203 -9.36 1.25 4.39
CA ARG A 203 -7.99 1.29 4.89
C ARG A 203 -7.84 2.46 5.86
N VAL A 204 -7.34 2.16 7.05
CA VAL A 204 -7.02 3.15 8.08
C VAL A 204 -5.58 2.94 8.52
N VAL A 205 -4.80 4.01 8.47
CA VAL A 205 -3.38 4.01 8.80
C VAL A 205 -3.10 5.19 9.74
N PHE A 206 -2.37 4.96 10.82
CA PHE A 206 -1.97 6.01 11.78
C PHE A 206 -3.14 6.82 12.36
N SER A 207 -4.19 6.15 12.86
CA SER A 207 -5.25 6.79 13.68
C SER A 207 -4.96 6.59 15.18
N LEU A 208 -5.08 7.65 15.97
CA LEU A 208 -4.87 7.62 17.42
C LEU A 208 -6.19 7.41 18.20
N ASP A 209 -7.32 7.82 17.64
CA ASP A 209 -8.65 7.72 18.26
C ASP A 209 -9.35 6.39 17.96
N LEU A 210 -8.73 5.53 17.14
CA LEU A 210 -9.30 4.25 16.79
C LEU A 210 -8.97 3.21 17.88
N LEU A 211 -9.90 3.05 18.83
CA LEU A 211 -9.79 2.08 19.92
C LEU A 211 -10.43 0.72 19.58
N SER A 212 -11.56 0.74 18.87
CA SER A 212 -12.28 -0.47 18.48
C SER A 212 -12.99 -0.30 17.14
N LEU A 213 -13.23 -1.42 16.46
CA LEU A 213 -13.98 -1.44 15.20
C LEU A 213 -14.85 -2.69 15.09
N LYS A 214 -16.13 -2.51 14.79
CA LYS A 214 -17.07 -3.59 14.51
C LYS A 214 -17.48 -3.62 13.04
N VAL A 215 -17.25 -4.76 12.39
CA VAL A 215 -17.67 -5.03 11.01
C VAL A 215 -18.62 -6.24 11.05
N VAL A 216 -19.86 -6.01 11.47
CA VAL A 216 -20.83 -7.07 11.76
C VAL A 216 -22.09 -6.89 10.92
N GLY A 217 -22.51 -7.96 10.25
CA GLY A 217 -23.79 -8.01 9.53
C GLY A 217 -23.67 -8.58 8.12
N SER A 218 -24.69 -9.32 7.70
CA SER A 218 -24.77 -9.95 6.38
C SER A 218 -24.98 -8.95 5.22
N SER A 219 -25.46 -7.73 5.53
CA SER A 219 -25.64 -6.66 4.56
C SER A 219 -24.33 -5.95 4.19
N VAL A 220 -23.29 -6.06 5.02
CA VAL A 220 -21.98 -5.44 4.80
C VAL A 220 -21.38 -6.00 3.51
N LYS A 221 -20.88 -5.12 2.63
CA LYS A 221 -20.24 -5.48 1.35
C LYS A 221 -18.72 -5.30 1.34
N LEU A 222 -18.15 -5.03 2.51
CA LEU A 222 -16.71 -4.83 2.69
C LEU A 222 -15.95 -6.11 2.33
N LYS A 223 -14.97 -5.99 1.44
CA LYS A 223 -14.14 -7.10 0.96
C LYS A 223 -12.71 -7.03 1.50
N TYR A 224 -12.19 -5.82 1.68
CA TYR A 224 -10.82 -5.58 2.12
C TYR A 224 -10.84 -4.59 3.29
N LEU A 225 -10.29 -5.03 4.42
CA LEU A 225 -10.13 -4.23 5.63
C LEU A 225 -8.66 -4.19 6.02
N ASP A 226 -8.09 -3.00 6.01
CA ASP A 226 -6.71 -2.75 6.38
C ASP A 226 -6.66 -1.75 7.55
N ILE A 227 -6.10 -2.16 8.69
CA ILE A 227 -5.87 -1.31 9.86
C ILE A 227 -4.39 -1.39 10.18
N CYS A 228 -3.67 -0.27 10.11
CA CYS A 228 -2.21 -0.26 10.24
C CYS A 228 -1.75 0.88 11.15
N TYR A 229 -0.84 0.59 12.05
CA TYR A 229 -0.19 1.57 12.93
C TYR A 229 -1.16 2.42 13.76
N CYS A 230 -2.31 1.84 14.15
CA CYS A 230 -3.25 2.46 15.10
C CYS A 230 -2.84 2.05 16.53
N TYR A 231 -2.09 2.93 17.21
CA TYR A 231 -1.36 2.60 18.45
C TYR A 231 -2.24 2.27 19.66
N PHE A 232 -3.47 2.79 19.67
CA PHE A 232 -4.41 2.63 20.79
C PHE A 232 -5.53 1.63 20.49
N MET A 233 -5.38 0.83 19.42
CA MET A 233 -6.35 -0.21 19.08
C MET A 233 -6.40 -1.29 20.16
N GLU A 234 -7.59 -1.68 20.60
CA GLU A 234 -7.83 -2.68 21.64
C GLU A 234 -8.63 -3.91 21.13
N GLU A 235 -9.63 -3.70 20.27
CA GLU A 235 -10.54 -4.77 19.83
C GLU A 235 -11.02 -4.61 18.38
N VAL A 236 -11.02 -5.72 17.64
CA VAL A 236 -11.60 -5.81 16.29
C VAL A 236 -12.59 -6.98 16.27
N GLU A 237 -13.82 -6.69 15.86
CA GLU A 237 -14.87 -7.70 15.64
C GLU A 237 -15.26 -7.75 14.16
N ILE A 238 -15.15 -8.92 13.54
CA ILE A 238 -15.50 -9.13 12.13
C ILE A 238 -16.49 -10.28 12.04
N SER A 239 -17.71 -9.97 11.62
CA SER A 239 -18.74 -10.95 11.29
C SER A 239 -19.47 -10.53 10.02
N ALA A 240 -18.77 -10.68 8.90
CA ALA A 240 -19.25 -10.22 7.59
C ALA A 240 -18.83 -11.21 6.49
N PRO A 241 -19.79 -11.85 5.79
CA PRO A 241 -19.49 -12.94 4.86
C PRO A 241 -18.77 -12.49 3.58
N SER A 242 -18.75 -11.19 3.29
CA SER A 242 -18.10 -10.60 2.12
C SER A 242 -16.60 -10.36 2.28
N VAL A 243 -16.07 -10.43 3.51
CA VAL A 243 -14.67 -10.10 3.79
C VAL A 243 -13.77 -11.18 3.20
N ARG A 244 -12.86 -10.74 2.34
CA ARG A 244 -11.89 -11.59 1.62
C ARG A 244 -10.47 -11.41 2.10
N SER A 245 -10.12 -10.20 2.51
CA SER A 245 -8.79 -9.83 2.96
C SER A 245 -8.88 -9.03 4.25
N PHE A 246 -8.08 -9.41 5.23
CA PHE A 246 -7.93 -8.68 6.48
C PHE A 246 -6.45 -8.41 6.76
N LYS A 247 -6.11 -7.14 6.95
CA LYS A 247 -4.78 -6.70 7.34
C LYS A 247 -4.83 -5.91 8.63
N TYR A 248 -4.05 -6.34 9.61
CA TYR A 248 -3.89 -5.67 10.89
C TYR A 248 -2.41 -5.58 11.27
N TYR A 249 -1.84 -4.37 11.21
CA TYR A 249 -0.53 -4.10 11.79
C TYR A 249 -0.64 -3.15 12.97
N GLY A 250 -0.30 -3.61 14.17
CA GLY A 250 -0.60 -2.85 15.39
C GLY A 250 -0.19 -3.58 16.67
N PRO A 251 -0.54 -3.04 17.84
CA PRO A 251 -0.38 -3.71 19.14
C PRO A 251 -1.24 -4.99 19.23
N GLU A 252 -1.05 -5.77 20.29
CA GLU A 252 -1.91 -6.93 20.57
C GLU A 252 -3.35 -6.48 20.85
N ILE A 253 -4.32 -7.15 20.21
CA ILE A 253 -5.75 -6.82 20.31
C ILE A 253 -6.59 -8.05 20.59
N LYS A 254 -7.80 -7.82 21.13
CA LYS A 254 -8.87 -8.82 21.12
C LYS A 254 -9.44 -8.90 19.70
N LEU A 255 -9.00 -9.90 18.94
CA LEU A 255 -9.50 -10.16 17.59
C LEU A 255 -10.58 -11.25 17.64
N ARG A 256 -11.82 -10.89 17.28
CA ARG A 256 -12.93 -11.82 17.12
C ARG A 256 -13.33 -11.85 15.65
N MET A 257 -13.28 -13.02 15.05
CA MET A 257 -13.78 -13.22 13.70
C MET A 257 -14.74 -14.39 13.71
N GLU A 258 -15.92 -14.19 13.17
CA GLU A 258 -16.98 -15.20 13.04
C GLU A 258 -17.59 -15.07 11.64
N ASN A 259 -18.13 -16.14 11.07
CA ASN A 259 -18.87 -16.07 9.80
C ASN A 259 -18.15 -15.32 8.64
N VAL A 260 -16.87 -15.64 8.42
CA VAL A 260 -16.04 -15.10 7.31
C VAL A 260 -15.61 -16.20 6.31
N PRO A 261 -16.57 -16.86 5.63
CA PRO A 261 -16.28 -18.00 4.75
C PRO A 261 -15.48 -17.65 3.48
N GLN A 262 -15.41 -16.36 3.12
CA GLN A 262 -14.67 -15.90 1.92
C GLN A 262 -13.27 -15.35 2.25
N LEU A 263 -12.82 -15.45 3.50
CA LEU A 263 -11.52 -14.93 3.93
C LEU A 263 -10.39 -15.81 3.37
N LEU A 264 -9.61 -15.24 2.45
CA LEU A 264 -8.50 -15.90 1.77
C LEU A 264 -7.15 -15.31 2.13
N ASP A 265 -7.11 -14.02 2.48
CA ASP A 265 -5.88 -13.27 2.70
C ASP A 265 -5.86 -12.70 4.12
N ILE A 266 -4.84 -13.06 4.91
CA ILE A 266 -4.61 -12.47 6.23
C ILE A 266 -3.21 -11.87 6.28
N SER A 267 -3.10 -10.65 6.79
CA SER A 267 -1.81 -10.00 7.10
C SER A 267 -1.84 -9.47 8.52
N ILE A 268 -1.11 -10.09 9.45
CA ILE A 268 -1.17 -9.68 10.87
C ILE A 268 0.21 -9.45 11.48
N GLY A 269 0.33 -8.49 12.39
CA GLY A 269 1.51 -8.29 13.24
C GLY A 269 2.13 -6.90 13.19
N GLY A 270 3.45 -6.79 13.00
CA GLY A 270 4.17 -5.51 12.88
C GLY A 270 5.29 -5.31 13.91
N GLY A 271 5.94 -4.13 13.87
CA GLY A 271 7.10 -3.79 14.71
C GLY A 271 6.81 -3.55 16.19
N TYR A 272 5.61 -3.90 16.68
CA TYR A 272 5.14 -3.64 18.04
C TYR A 272 5.59 -4.67 19.07
N GLY A 273 6.49 -5.59 18.71
CA GLY A 273 6.95 -6.64 19.63
C GLY A 273 5.89 -7.67 20.01
N VAL A 274 4.78 -7.75 19.25
CA VAL A 274 3.70 -8.73 19.47
C VAL A 274 4.29 -10.14 19.37
N ARG A 275 4.06 -10.97 20.39
CA ARG A 275 4.53 -12.36 20.35
C ARG A 275 3.72 -13.13 19.32
N MET A 276 4.41 -13.94 18.53
CA MET A 276 3.82 -14.69 17.41
C MET A 276 2.61 -15.55 17.80
N LYS A 277 2.64 -16.20 18.97
CA LYS A 277 1.52 -17.00 19.46
C LYS A 277 0.22 -16.19 19.62
N HIS A 278 0.31 -14.92 20.02
CA HIS A 278 -0.84 -14.05 20.23
C HIS A 278 -1.39 -13.53 18.90
N ALA A 279 -0.52 -13.28 17.91
CA ALA A 279 -0.95 -12.91 16.57
C ALA A 279 -1.61 -14.09 15.82
N ILE A 280 -1.10 -15.32 16.00
CA ILE A 280 -1.59 -16.50 15.29
C ILE A 280 -2.86 -17.09 15.91
N SER A 281 -2.95 -17.17 17.25
CA SER A 281 -4.07 -17.86 17.93
C SER A 281 -5.47 -17.48 17.41
N PRO A 282 -5.81 -16.19 17.21
CA PRO A 282 -7.15 -15.79 16.74
C PRO A 282 -7.46 -16.18 15.29
N ILE A 283 -6.43 -16.42 14.47
CA ILE A 283 -6.58 -16.70 13.03
C ILE A 283 -6.45 -18.20 12.70
N MET A 284 -6.03 -19.04 13.65
CA MET A 284 -5.80 -20.47 13.43
C MET A 284 -7.01 -21.23 12.87
N SER A 285 -8.22 -20.86 13.30
CA SER A 285 -9.46 -21.49 12.83
C SER A 285 -9.67 -21.32 11.32
N TYR A 286 -9.02 -20.35 10.68
CA TYR A 286 -9.18 -20.03 9.26
C TYR A 286 -8.08 -20.61 8.36
N PHE A 287 -7.05 -21.25 8.93
CA PHE A 287 -5.88 -21.74 8.17
C PHE A 287 -6.22 -22.72 7.04
N HIS A 288 -7.30 -23.48 7.18
CA HIS A 288 -7.77 -24.44 6.18
C HIS A 288 -8.29 -23.81 4.87
N GLN A 289 -8.62 -22.51 4.89
CA GLN A 289 -9.16 -21.78 3.72
C GLN A 289 -8.23 -20.70 3.16
N LEU A 290 -7.17 -20.30 3.89
CA LEU A 290 -6.27 -19.21 3.46
C LEU A 290 -5.44 -19.58 2.23
N GLU A 291 -5.31 -18.62 1.31
CA GLU A 291 -4.41 -18.68 0.15
C GLU A 291 -3.16 -17.82 0.35
N THR A 292 -3.29 -16.72 1.11
CA THR A 292 -2.19 -15.79 1.42
C THR A 292 -2.12 -15.51 2.90
N LEU A 293 -0.91 -15.58 3.46
CA LEU A 293 -0.62 -15.26 4.85
C LEU A 293 0.63 -14.38 4.93
N GLU A 294 0.49 -13.20 5.52
CA GLU A 294 1.61 -12.33 5.88
C GLU A 294 1.69 -12.18 7.40
N LEU A 295 2.86 -12.46 7.97
CA LEU A 295 3.11 -12.37 9.41
C LEU A 295 4.25 -11.40 9.67
N GLY A 296 3.94 -10.32 10.39
CA GLY A 296 4.89 -9.31 10.80
C GLY A 296 5.31 -9.47 12.26
N PHE A 297 6.60 -9.55 12.56
CA PHE A 297 7.03 -9.73 13.96
C PHE A 297 8.47 -9.33 14.21
N VAL A 298 8.77 -9.16 15.49
CA VAL A 298 10.13 -8.93 15.99
C VAL A 298 10.75 -10.27 16.37
N LEU A 299 11.87 -10.59 15.74
CA LEU A 299 12.55 -11.86 15.92
C LEU A 299 13.60 -11.73 17.03
N ASN A 300 13.34 -12.42 18.14
CA ASN A 300 14.23 -12.61 19.30
C ASN A 300 14.28 -14.10 19.68
N ALA A 301 15.20 -14.51 20.55
CA ALA A 301 15.42 -15.93 20.90
C ALA A 301 14.19 -16.63 21.51
N GLU A 302 13.23 -15.87 22.05
CA GLU A 302 12.04 -16.39 22.76
C GLU A 302 10.79 -16.50 21.85
N ASN A 303 10.77 -15.85 20.69
CA ASN A 303 9.57 -15.69 19.86
C ASN A 303 9.39 -16.74 18.72
N MET A 304 10.28 -17.73 18.57
CA MET A 304 10.24 -18.71 17.47
C MET A 304 9.39 -19.97 17.72
N GLN A 305 8.43 -19.94 18.64
CA GLN A 305 7.53 -21.08 18.84
C GLN A 305 6.28 -20.90 17.98
N PHE A 306 6.29 -21.51 16.80
CA PHE A 306 5.11 -21.62 15.96
C PHE A 306 4.22 -22.76 16.46
N PRO A 307 2.89 -22.56 16.52
CA PRO A 307 1.99 -23.65 16.84
C PRO A 307 2.06 -24.71 15.74
N GLN A 308 1.92 -25.97 16.13
CA GLN A 308 1.76 -27.05 15.18
C GLN A 308 0.42 -26.85 14.46
N CYS A 309 0.48 -26.57 13.16
CA CYS A 309 -0.67 -26.24 12.34
C CYS A 309 -0.48 -26.76 10.92
N GLU A 310 -1.58 -26.86 10.18
CA GLU A 310 -1.58 -27.22 8.77
C GLU A 310 -2.16 -26.06 7.96
N LEU A 311 -1.51 -25.74 6.85
CA LEU A 311 -1.88 -24.65 5.94
C LEU A 311 -2.12 -25.24 4.53
N PRO A 312 -3.16 -26.08 4.36
CA PRO A 312 -3.30 -26.96 3.19
C PRO A 312 -3.63 -26.24 1.88
N LYS A 313 -4.11 -24.99 1.92
CA LYS A 313 -4.43 -24.20 0.73
C LYS A 313 -3.48 -23.01 0.52
N LEU A 314 -2.51 -22.83 1.42
CA LEU A 314 -1.66 -21.66 1.39
C LEU A 314 -0.72 -21.71 0.19
N ARG A 315 -0.76 -20.66 -0.63
CA ARG A 315 0.06 -20.52 -1.84
C ARG A 315 1.12 -19.44 -1.66
N HIS A 316 0.85 -18.43 -0.84
CA HIS A 316 1.73 -17.29 -0.63
C HIS A 316 1.96 -17.09 0.86
N LEU A 317 3.22 -17.20 1.29
CA LEU A 317 3.64 -16.92 2.67
C LEU A 317 4.62 -15.75 2.66
N THR A 318 4.31 -14.71 3.42
CA THR A 318 5.18 -13.55 3.61
C THR A 318 5.54 -13.40 5.07
N PHE A 319 6.84 -13.26 5.36
CA PHE A 319 7.33 -12.85 6.66
C PHE A 319 7.85 -11.42 6.59
N ASN A 320 7.36 -10.55 7.47
CA ASN A 320 7.86 -9.19 7.65
C ASN A 320 8.57 -9.08 8.99
N VAL A 321 9.88 -9.26 8.97
CA VAL A 321 10.68 -9.53 10.15
C VAL A 321 11.54 -8.34 10.50
N LEU A 322 11.42 -7.88 11.75
CA LEU A 322 12.38 -6.98 12.37
C LEU A 322 13.34 -7.82 13.24
N ALA A 323 14.58 -8.00 12.80
CA ALA A 323 15.54 -8.85 13.49
C ALA A 323 16.51 -8.02 14.36
N PHE A 324 16.55 -8.34 15.67
CA PHE A 324 17.53 -7.82 16.62
C PHE A 324 18.42 -8.96 17.09
N SER A 325 19.70 -8.94 16.71
CA SER A 325 20.72 -9.89 17.21
C SER A 325 20.35 -11.37 17.06
N SER A 326 19.55 -11.72 16.03
CA SER A 326 19.16 -13.10 15.77
C SER A 326 20.35 -13.96 15.32
N LYS A 327 20.39 -15.20 15.79
CA LYS A 327 21.42 -16.17 15.44
C LYS A 327 21.12 -16.95 14.16
N SER A 328 19.85 -17.05 13.74
CA SER A 328 19.44 -17.78 12.53
C SER A 328 18.02 -17.39 12.11
N LEU A 329 17.71 -17.53 10.82
CA LEU A 329 16.35 -17.38 10.27
C LEU A 329 15.71 -18.73 9.93
N LEU A 330 16.42 -19.84 10.11
CA LEU A 330 15.91 -21.16 9.72
C LEU A 330 14.70 -21.62 10.54
N GLY A 331 14.43 -21.06 11.72
CA GLY A 331 13.20 -21.35 12.46
C GLY A 331 11.92 -20.94 11.72
N LEU A 332 12.02 -20.08 10.70
CA LEU A 332 10.92 -19.72 9.81
C LEU A 332 10.45 -20.88 8.92
N SER A 333 11.32 -21.89 8.72
CA SER A 333 11.02 -23.06 7.88
C SER A 333 9.78 -23.84 8.37
N CYS A 334 9.53 -23.92 9.68
CA CYS A 334 8.42 -24.74 10.21
C CYS A 334 7.03 -24.38 9.64
N MET A 335 6.75 -23.10 9.36
CA MET A 335 5.50 -22.71 8.69
C MET A 335 5.50 -23.02 7.20
N MET A 336 6.68 -23.01 6.57
CA MET A 336 6.83 -23.47 5.19
C MET A 336 6.58 -24.98 5.10
N GLU A 337 7.06 -25.74 6.09
CA GLU A 337 6.79 -27.19 6.22
C GLU A 337 5.30 -27.48 6.45
N ALA A 338 4.61 -26.62 7.21
CA ALA A 338 3.15 -26.68 7.39
C ALA A 338 2.34 -26.37 6.12
N SER A 339 2.98 -25.79 5.09
CA SER A 339 2.34 -25.27 3.87
C SER A 339 2.73 -26.12 2.64
N THR A 340 2.09 -27.27 2.47
CA THR A 340 2.49 -28.29 1.47
C THR A 340 2.39 -27.84 0.00
N PHE A 341 1.52 -26.87 -0.29
CA PHE A 341 1.30 -26.31 -1.64
C PHE A 341 1.84 -24.88 -1.80
N LEU A 342 2.79 -24.48 -0.95
CA LEU A 342 3.38 -23.15 -1.01
C LEU A 342 4.05 -22.92 -2.37
N GLN A 343 3.61 -21.87 -3.09
CA GLN A 343 4.10 -21.51 -4.42
C GLN A 343 5.08 -20.34 -4.37
N LYS A 344 4.85 -19.39 -3.46
CA LYS A 344 5.68 -18.20 -3.28
C LYS A 344 6.00 -17.98 -1.81
N PHE A 345 7.28 -17.80 -1.54
CA PHE A 345 7.77 -17.36 -0.24
C PHE A 345 8.37 -15.97 -0.35
N THR A 346 8.04 -15.07 0.59
CA THR A 346 8.59 -13.71 0.63
C THR A 346 9.10 -13.41 2.03
N LEU A 347 10.36 -13.06 2.15
CA LEU A 347 10.94 -12.54 3.38
C LEU A 347 11.25 -11.05 3.19
N LYS A 348 10.54 -10.20 3.92
CA LYS A 348 10.86 -8.79 4.11
C LYS A 348 11.64 -8.68 5.40
N LEU A 349 12.94 -8.45 5.31
CA LEU A 349 13.80 -8.35 6.47
C LEU A 349 14.24 -6.91 6.71
N GLN A 350 14.08 -6.45 7.94
CA GLN A 350 14.67 -5.21 8.42
C GLN A 350 15.58 -5.56 9.60
N THR A 351 16.88 -5.45 9.38
CA THR A 351 17.87 -5.80 10.41
C THR A 351 18.41 -4.55 11.08
N VAL A 352 18.38 -4.53 12.41
CA VAL A 352 19.08 -3.51 13.23
C VAL A 352 20.26 -4.22 13.89
N TYR A 353 21.46 -4.00 13.36
CA TYR A 353 22.67 -4.70 13.82
C TYR A 353 23.10 -4.17 15.20
N VAL A 354 23.03 -5.03 16.21
CA VAL A 354 23.73 -4.86 17.49
C VAL A 354 24.64 -6.07 17.62
N GLY A 355 25.94 -5.83 17.50
CA GLY A 355 26.98 -6.82 17.27
C GLY A 355 26.83 -8.07 18.14
N SER A 356 26.70 -9.21 17.48
CA SER A 356 26.91 -10.51 18.10
C SER A 356 27.47 -11.49 17.08
N GLU A 357 28.36 -12.35 17.56
CA GLU A 357 28.97 -13.42 16.78
C GLU A 357 27.93 -14.47 16.39
N ILE A 358 27.93 -14.83 15.11
CA ILE A 358 27.10 -15.88 14.55
C ILE A 358 27.71 -17.21 14.96
N VAL A 359 26.98 -17.97 15.77
CA VAL A 359 27.26 -19.39 15.99
C VAL A 359 26.33 -20.18 15.10
N SER A 360 26.86 -20.70 14.00
CA SER A 360 26.19 -21.69 13.16
C SER A 360 26.28 -23.06 13.83
N GLU A 361 25.15 -23.74 13.91
CA GLU A 361 24.96 -25.19 13.71
C GLU A 361 23.70 -25.63 14.47
N ARG A 362 22.52 -25.35 13.90
CA ARG A 362 21.35 -26.19 14.16
C ARG A 362 21.09 -27.02 12.92
N LYS A 363 21.33 -28.33 13.02
CA LYS A 363 20.86 -29.31 12.04
C LYS A 363 19.33 -29.36 12.12
N PHE A 364 18.66 -28.73 11.15
CA PHE A 364 17.22 -28.91 10.94
C PHE A 364 16.96 -29.98 9.88
N ARG A 365 15.75 -30.54 9.88
CA ARG A 365 15.36 -31.61 8.96
C ARG A 365 15.47 -31.13 7.52
N ASP A 366 15.99 -31.99 6.65
CA ASP A 366 15.90 -31.78 5.21
C ASP A 366 14.40 -31.89 4.82
N CYS A 367 13.71 -30.76 4.76
CA CYS A 367 12.37 -30.68 4.19
C CYS A 367 12.48 -30.36 2.69
N LEU A 368 11.62 -30.97 1.87
CA LEU A 368 11.55 -30.70 0.45
C LEU A 368 10.28 -29.90 0.14
N HIS A 369 10.45 -28.70 -0.36
CA HIS A 369 9.35 -27.85 -0.83
C HIS A 369 9.08 -28.15 -2.31
N GLN A 370 8.14 -29.06 -2.57
CA GLN A 370 7.87 -29.57 -3.92
C GLN A 370 7.10 -28.61 -4.82
N HIS A 371 6.50 -27.55 -4.26
CA HIS A 371 5.66 -26.60 -5.02
C HIS A 371 6.21 -25.17 -5.04
N LEU A 372 7.32 -24.91 -4.33
CA LEU A 372 7.86 -23.57 -4.15
C LEU A 372 8.58 -23.12 -5.42
N LYS A 373 7.95 -22.20 -6.17
CA LYS A 373 8.43 -21.69 -7.46
C LYS A 373 9.18 -20.37 -7.34
N VAL A 374 8.76 -19.50 -6.42
CA VAL A 374 9.32 -18.15 -6.30
C VAL A 374 9.73 -17.86 -4.86
N VAL A 375 10.96 -17.39 -4.68
CA VAL A 375 11.47 -16.87 -3.41
C VAL A 375 11.82 -15.39 -3.61
N GLU A 376 11.32 -14.52 -2.73
CA GLU A 376 11.64 -13.10 -2.70
C GLU A 376 12.30 -12.74 -1.36
N LEU A 377 13.53 -12.21 -1.40
CA LEU A 377 14.27 -11.72 -0.24
C LEU A 377 14.40 -10.20 -0.37
N ILE A 378 13.57 -9.46 0.39
CA ILE A 378 13.48 -8.00 0.36
C ILE A 378 14.19 -7.43 1.59
N GLY A 379 15.00 -6.39 1.39
CA GLY A 379 15.85 -5.81 2.42
C GLY A 379 17.17 -6.55 2.62
N PHE A 380 17.57 -7.36 1.65
CA PHE A 380 18.77 -8.18 1.72
C PHE A 380 20.02 -7.30 1.80
N VAL A 381 20.88 -7.53 2.79
CA VAL A 381 22.15 -6.79 2.91
C VAL A 381 23.40 -7.69 2.88
N GLY A 382 23.22 -9.01 2.78
CA GLY A 382 24.31 -9.98 2.70
C GLY A 382 24.73 -10.53 4.06
N LEU A 383 23.84 -10.53 5.06
CA LEU A 383 24.20 -11.06 6.38
C LEU A 383 24.32 -12.58 6.34
N PRO A 384 25.18 -13.19 7.18
CA PRO A 384 25.30 -14.64 7.21
C PRO A 384 23.99 -15.39 7.50
N ILE A 385 23.08 -14.81 8.30
CA ILE A 385 21.75 -15.39 8.54
C ILE A 385 20.83 -15.35 7.31
N GLU A 386 21.00 -14.35 6.43
CA GLU A 386 20.25 -14.22 5.18
C GLU A 386 20.78 -15.22 4.16
N LEU A 387 22.10 -15.33 4.05
CA LEU A 387 22.78 -16.32 3.20
C LEU A 387 22.47 -17.76 3.64
N GLU A 388 22.44 -18.02 4.95
CA GLU A 388 22.06 -19.32 5.52
C GLU A 388 20.66 -19.73 5.05
N LEU A 389 19.67 -18.85 5.19
CA LEU A 389 18.32 -19.12 4.75
C LEU A 389 18.24 -19.25 3.22
N ALA A 390 18.89 -18.37 2.47
CA ALA A 390 18.90 -18.43 1.00
C ALA A 390 19.47 -19.77 0.51
N PHE A 391 20.60 -20.22 1.06
CA PHE A 391 21.18 -21.52 0.71
C PHE A 391 20.30 -22.69 1.13
N TYR A 392 19.66 -22.63 2.30
CA TYR A 392 18.68 -23.62 2.70
C TYR A 392 17.55 -23.72 1.67
N LEU A 393 16.97 -22.59 1.25
CA LEU A 393 15.87 -22.54 0.29
C LEU A 393 16.28 -23.05 -1.11
N LEU A 394 17.48 -22.71 -1.58
CA LEU A 394 18.02 -23.23 -2.83
C LEU A 394 18.22 -24.75 -2.80
N LYS A 395 18.52 -25.32 -1.63
CA LYS A 395 18.67 -26.76 -1.44
C LYS A 395 17.32 -27.47 -1.29
N SER A 396 16.37 -26.88 -0.58
CA SER A 396 15.09 -27.51 -0.21
C SER A 396 14.00 -27.37 -1.27
N ALA A 397 14.02 -26.31 -2.08
CA ALA A 397 13.02 -26.04 -3.10
C ALA A 397 13.39 -26.70 -4.44
N THR A 398 12.86 -27.90 -4.70
CA THR A 398 13.21 -28.68 -5.90
C THR A 398 12.57 -28.18 -7.19
N THR A 399 11.49 -27.39 -7.09
CA THR A 399 10.74 -26.82 -8.22
C THR A 399 10.89 -25.31 -8.33
N LEU A 400 11.92 -24.75 -7.69
CA LEU A 400 12.20 -23.34 -7.75
C LEU A 400 12.42 -22.91 -9.21
N GLU A 401 11.74 -21.85 -9.62
CA GLU A 401 11.88 -21.24 -10.95
C GLU A 401 12.64 -19.92 -10.84
N LYS A 402 12.45 -19.18 -9.74
CA LYS A 402 12.98 -17.82 -9.58
C LYS A 402 13.33 -17.49 -8.12
N MET A 403 14.51 -16.91 -7.91
CA MET A 403 14.91 -16.27 -6.67
C MET A 403 15.17 -14.78 -6.92
N ILE A 404 14.44 -13.91 -6.23
CA ILE A 404 14.58 -12.45 -6.33
C ILE A 404 15.22 -11.94 -5.06
N VAL A 405 16.29 -11.17 -5.21
CA VAL A 405 16.97 -10.49 -4.11
C VAL A 405 16.85 -9.00 -4.33
N ASP A 406 16.10 -8.34 -3.45
CA ASP A 406 15.91 -6.90 -3.45
C ASP A 406 16.64 -6.29 -2.26
N PRO A 407 17.71 -5.49 -2.49
CA PRO A 407 18.45 -4.83 -1.42
C PRO A 407 17.70 -3.64 -0.82
N THR A 408 16.53 -3.29 -1.36
CA THR A 408 15.71 -2.18 -0.89
C THR A 408 15.13 -2.50 0.48
N PRO A 409 15.36 -1.68 1.51
CA PRO A 409 14.75 -1.89 2.81
C PRO A 409 13.21 -1.91 2.69
N PRO A 410 12.51 -2.84 3.36
CA PRO A 410 11.06 -2.98 3.23
C PRO A 410 10.29 -1.69 3.57
N ALA A 411 10.83 -0.88 4.49
CA ALA A 411 10.24 0.38 4.92
C ALA A 411 10.21 1.48 3.83
N VAL A 412 11.07 1.39 2.82
CA VAL A 412 11.18 2.40 1.75
C VAL A 412 10.77 1.89 0.37
N LEU A 413 10.39 0.61 0.25
CA LEU A 413 9.98 0.00 -1.01
C LEU A 413 8.74 0.69 -1.61
N GLY A 414 8.80 1.08 -2.89
CA GLY A 414 7.73 1.83 -3.56
C GLY A 414 7.57 3.27 -3.07
N THR A 415 8.45 3.73 -2.19
CA THR A 415 8.49 5.12 -1.72
C THR A 415 9.53 5.91 -2.52
N PRO A 416 9.49 7.24 -2.49
CA PRO A 416 10.53 8.07 -3.12
C PRO A 416 11.94 7.79 -2.58
N TRP A 417 12.02 7.37 -1.31
CA TRP A 417 13.26 7.01 -0.60
C TRP A 417 13.82 5.66 -1.06
N GLU A 418 13.08 4.92 -1.90
CA GLU A 418 13.52 3.66 -2.49
C GLU A 418 14.89 3.84 -3.16
N PHE A 419 15.15 4.94 -3.85
CA PHE A 419 16.42 5.14 -4.58
C PHE A 419 17.53 5.76 -3.73
N GLU A 420 17.27 6.05 -2.46
CA GLU A 420 18.31 6.55 -1.56
C GLU A 420 19.29 5.44 -1.13
N ASN A 421 20.47 5.84 -0.64
CA ASN A 421 21.54 4.94 -0.20
C ASN A 421 22.10 3.99 -1.29
N TYR A 422 22.27 4.48 -2.52
CA TYR A 422 22.82 3.74 -3.67
C TYR A 422 24.08 2.90 -3.33
N LYS A 423 25.03 3.45 -2.57
CA LYS A 423 26.26 2.74 -2.17
C LYS A 423 25.97 1.49 -1.32
N LYS A 424 25.05 1.58 -0.34
CA LYS A 424 24.66 0.43 0.48
C LYS A 424 23.96 -0.63 -0.36
N LYS A 425 23.06 -0.22 -1.27
CA LYS A 425 22.42 -1.14 -2.21
C LYS A 425 23.43 -1.83 -3.11
N GLN A 426 24.43 -1.11 -3.63
CA GLN A 426 25.46 -1.71 -4.48
C GLN A 426 26.31 -2.74 -3.72
N ALA A 427 26.66 -2.48 -2.46
CA ALA A 427 27.33 -3.45 -1.60
C ALA A 427 26.46 -4.70 -1.37
N ALA A 428 25.19 -4.51 -1.01
CA ALA A 428 24.23 -5.61 -0.83
C ALA A 428 24.05 -6.46 -2.10
N ARG A 429 23.95 -5.85 -3.28
CA ARG A 429 23.94 -6.54 -4.58
C ARG A 429 25.20 -7.37 -4.80
N SER A 430 26.34 -6.87 -4.34
CA SER A 430 27.62 -7.57 -4.49
C SER A 430 27.67 -8.80 -3.59
N CYS A 431 27.18 -8.72 -2.35
CA CYS A 431 26.99 -9.87 -1.47
C CYS A 431 25.98 -10.88 -2.04
N ALA A 432 24.89 -10.42 -2.68
CA ALA A 432 23.90 -11.30 -3.28
C ALA A 432 24.49 -12.20 -4.41
N LYS A 433 25.59 -11.78 -5.04
CA LYS A 433 26.30 -12.61 -6.04
C LYS A 433 26.93 -13.87 -5.45
N GLU A 434 27.13 -13.92 -4.14
CA GLU A 434 27.58 -15.16 -3.46
C GLU A 434 26.59 -16.32 -3.61
N LEU A 435 25.34 -16.03 -4.01
CA LEU A 435 24.33 -17.04 -4.32
C LEU A 435 24.56 -17.69 -5.69
N GLU A 436 25.15 -16.98 -6.67
CA GLU A 436 25.32 -17.44 -8.06
C GLU A 436 25.91 -18.87 -8.18
N PRO A 437 26.99 -19.24 -7.45
CA PRO A 437 27.60 -20.56 -7.59
C PRO A 437 26.72 -21.71 -7.10
N LYS A 438 25.69 -21.43 -6.28
CA LYS A 438 24.80 -22.42 -5.69
C LYS A 438 23.40 -22.44 -6.31
N ILE A 439 23.14 -21.62 -7.33
CA ILE A 439 21.86 -21.62 -8.03
C ILE A 439 21.69 -22.94 -8.82
N PRO A 440 20.62 -23.72 -8.58
CA PRO A 440 20.33 -24.91 -9.36
C PRO A 440 20.13 -24.59 -10.86
N LYS A 441 20.45 -25.54 -11.73
CA LYS A 441 20.24 -25.38 -13.18
C LYS A 441 18.76 -25.11 -13.49
N GLY A 442 18.50 -24.04 -14.25
CA GLY A 442 17.14 -23.65 -14.66
C GLY A 442 16.45 -22.64 -13.73
N VAL A 443 17.04 -22.33 -12.57
CA VAL A 443 16.54 -21.28 -11.68
C VAL A 443 17.07 -19.91 -12.13
N GLU A 444 16.17 -18.94 -12.26
CA GLU A 444 16.54 -17.54 -12.54
C GLU A 444 16.86 -16.81 -11.22
N LEU A 445 18.09 -16.31 -11.06
CA LEU A 445 18.45 -15.38 -9.98
C LEU A 445 18.33 -13.94 -10.48
N VAL A 446 17.45 -13.16 -9.84
CA VAL A 446 17.23 -11.75 -10.14
C VAL A 446 17.71 -10.91 -8.96
N ILE A 447 18.72 -10.07 -9.19
CA ILE A 447 19.22 -9.12 -8.19
C ILE A 447 18.82 -7.72 -8.64
N LEU A 448 17.92 -7.07 -7.88
CA LEU A 448 17.34 -5.76 -8.22
C LEU A 448 18.23 -4.58 -7.85
#